data_AF-A0A8J6IA69-F1
#
_entry.id   AF-A0A8J6IA69-F1
#
_cell.length_a   1.000
_cell.length_b   1.000
_cell.length_c   1.000
_cell.angle_alpha   90.00
_cell.angle_beta   90.00
_cell.angle_gamma   90.00
#
_symmetry.space_group_name_H-M   'P 1'
#
loop_
_entity.id
_entity.type
_entity.pdbx_description
1 polymer ?
#
loop_
_entity_poly.entity_id
_entity_poly.type
_entity_poly.pdbx_seq_one_letter_code
_entity_poly.pdbx_strand_id
1 'polypeptide(L)'
;MVRITEDRPESGARFSPLLDLAGRTCGYLEILVPSDDRDVDREMPDSTDSDSAKIDPAVLDSDGPPGWLSLSWTDGAVLPFDDVAVSGAVRARLRSGHAAFMSTRTRGDDTLAGAVTGVTGCTAEQAVVLLRDDPFARLFPRRLVSYGPGIFGPNPPPAGPATQRYGAATPWPSDRF
;
A
#
# COMPACT_ATOMS: atom_id res chain seq x y z
N MET A 1 0.75 2.89 -9.83
CA MET A 1 -0.22 1.84 -9.44
C MET A 1 0.55 0.66 -8.89
N VAL A 2 0.01 -0.09 -7.94
CA VAL A 2 0.67 -1.27 -7.38
C VAL A 2 -0.25 -2.47 -7.48
N ARG A 3 0.30 -3.58 -7.97
CA ARG A 3 -0.40 -4.85 -8.15
C ARG A 3 0.33 -5.94 -7.37
N ILE A 4 -0.40 -6.91 -6.83
CA ILE A 4 0.19 -8.18 -6.40
C ILE A 4 -0.18 -9.25 -7.42
N THR A 5 0.81 -10.04 -7.82
CA THR A 5 0.65 -11.18 -8.73
C THR A 5 1.19 -12.43 -8.06
N GLU A 6 0.59 -13.60 -8.35
CA GLU A 6 1.16 -14.88 -7.93
C GLU A 6 2.37 -15.23 -8.78
N ASP A 7 2.27 -14.94 -10.08
CA ASP A 7 3.34 -15.15 -11.04
C ASP A 7 4.35 -14.00 -11.02
N ARG A 8 5.60 -14.37 -11.33
CA ARG A 8 6.67 -13.38 -11.49
C ARG A 8 6.34 -12.48 -12.68
N PRO A 9 6.34 -11.14 -12.51
CA PRO A 9 6.12 -10.21 -13.61
C PRO A 9 7.14 -10.40 -14.74
N GLU A 10 6.70 -10.20 -15.98
CA GLU A 10 7.58 -10.19 -17.14
C GLU A 10 8.57 -9.01 -17.08
N SER A 11 9.71 -9.17 -17.77
CA SER A 11 10.82 -8.21 -17.76
C SER A 11 10.38 -6.79 -18.16
N GLY A 12 10.52 -5.82 -17.26
CA GLY A 12 10.31 -4.39 -17.53
C GLY A 12 9.65 -3.61 -16.38
N ALA A 13 8.83 -4.28 -15.57
CA ALA A 13 8.24 -3.67 -14.38
C ALA A 13 9.20 -3.70 -13.19
N ARG A 14 9.12 -2.67 -12.35
CA ARG A 14 9.78 -2.70 -11.04
C ARG A 14 8.97 -3.61 -10.12
N PHE A 15 9.57 -4.71 -9.65
CA PHE A 15 8.87 -5.65 -8.78
C PHE A 15 9.74 -6.14 -7.62
N SER A 16 9.08 -6.70 -6.61
CA SER A 16 9.73 -7.36 -5.48
C SER A 16 9.03 -8.66 -5.12
N PRO A 17 9.75 -9.77 -4.90
CA PRO A 17 9.14 -10.97 -4.35
C PRO A 17 8.60 -10.69 -2.95
N LEU A 18 7.39 -11.17 -2.69
CA LEU A 18 6.78 -11.14 -1.37
C LEU A 18 7.03 -12.46 -0.67
N LEU A 19 7.74 -12.43 0.44
CA LEU A 19 8.08 -13.64 1.19
C LEU A 19 7.20 -13.76 2.43
N ASP A 20 6.71 -14.96 2.72
CA ASP A 20 6.02 -15.24 3.97
C ASP A 20 7.00 -15.26 5.17
N LEU A 21 6.47 -15.49 6.38
CA LEU A 21 7.30 -15.59 7.60
C LEU A 21 8.31 -16.74 7.56
N ALA A 22 8.13 -17.74 6.69
CA ALA A 22 9.07 -18.83 6.49
C ALA A 22 10.08 -18.54 5.37
N GLY A 23 10.06 -17.33 4.78
CA GLY A 23 10.94 -16.92 3.69
C GLY A 23 10.54 -17.48 2.32
N ARG A 24 9.34 -18.04 2.17
CA ARG A 24 8.86 -18.60 0.90
C ARG A 24 8.17 -17.52 0.09
N THR A 25 8.46 -17.46 -1.21
CA THR A 25 7.74 -16.58 -2.13
C THR A 25 6.26 -16.97 -2.16
N CYS A 26 5.40 -16.01 -1.86
CA CYS A 26 3.95 -16.15 -1.86
C CYS A 26 3.26 -15.21 -2.87
N GLY A 27 4.07 -14.50 -3.67
CA GLY A 27 3.65 -13.62 -4.73
C GLY A 27 4.74 -12.59 -5.04
N TYR A 28 4.38 -11.63 -5.86
CA TYR A 28 5.22 -10.53 -6.29
C TYR A 28 4.42 -9.24 -6.18
N LEU A 29 5.09 -8.20 -5.69
CA LEU A 29 4.59 -6.85 -5.72
C LEU A 29 5.15 -6.16 -6.96
N GLU A 30 4.27 -5.73 -7.84
CA GLU A 30 4.60 -5.02 -9.08
C GLU A 30 4.22 -3.55 -8.95
N ILE A 31 5.17 -2.67 -9.21
CA ILE A 31 4.96 -1.23 -9.30
C ILE A 31 4.80 -0.89 -10.78
N LEU A 32 3.57 -0.58 -11.15
CA LEU A 32 3.21 -0.05 -12.46
C LEU A 32 3.37 1.47 -12.40
N VAL A 33 4.53 1.95 -12.86
CA VAL A 33 4.75 3.38 -13.10
C VAL A 33 4.11 3.70 -14.45
N PRO A 34 3.18 4.67 -14.55
CA PRO A 34 2.74 5.16 -15.85
C PRO A 34 3.97 5.59 -16.62
N SER A 35 4.20 5.05 -17.82
CA SER A 35 5.31 5.50 -18.66
C SER A 35 5.16 6.99 -18.90
N ASP A 36 6.23 7.75 -18.69
CA ASP A 36 6.32 9.18 -18.99
C ASP A 36 6.39 9.44 -20.52
N ASP A 37 5.94 8.47 -21.31
CA ASP A 37 5.98 8.50 -22.76
C ASP A 37 4.98 9.55 -23.24
N ARG A 38 5.56 10.69 -23.61
CA ARG A 38 5.00 11.68 -24.53
C ARG A 38 4.86 11.10 -25.96
N ASP A 39 4.53 9.82 -26.08
CA ASP A 39 4.05 9.23 -27.34
C ASP A 39 2.56 9.53 -27.44
N VAL A 40 2.30 10.78 -27.86
CA VAL A 40 1.06 11.16 -28.51
C VAL A 40 0.87 10.18 -29.68
N ASP A 41 -0.17 9.35 -29.63
CA ASP A 41 -0.64 8.40 -30.66
C ASP A 41 -0.45 6.89 -30.41
N ARG A 42 0.16 6.46 -29.28
CA ARG A 42 -0.08 5.08 -28.84
C ARG A 42 -1.41 5.09 -28.11
N GLU A 43 -2.41 4.34 -28.60
CA GLU A 43 -3.68 4.13 -27.90
C GLU A 43 -3.36 3.88 -26.43
N MET A 44 -3.60 4.90 -25.60
CA MET A 44 -3.59 4.76 -24.16
C MET A 44 -4.55 3.60 -23.91
N PRO A 45 -4.13 2.50 -23.24
CA PRO A 45 -5.11 1.58 -22.70
C PRO A 45 -6.05 2.46 -21.90
N ASP A 46 -7.32 2.45 -22.32
CA ASP A 46 -8.35 3.35 -21.88
C ASP A 46 -8.18 3.60 -20.37
N SER A 47 -8.02 4.86 -19.98
CA SER A 47 -7.80 5.26 -18.58
C SER A 47 -8.99 4.92 -17.66
N THR A 48 -9.96 4.19 -18.21
CA THR A 48 -11.12 3.52 -17.63
C THR A 48 -10.83 2.15 -17.02
N ASP A 49 -9.58 1.76 -16.76
CA ASP A 49 -9.32 0.71 -15.76
C ASP A 49 -9.59 1.23 -14.33
N SER A 50 -10.82 1.74 -14.15
CA SER A 50 -11.47 2.19 -12.93
C SER A 50 -11.55 1.09 -11.87
N ASP A 51 -11.30 -0.15 -12.28
CA ASP A 51 -11.20 -1.34 -11.45
C ASP A 51 -9.83 -1.58 -10.84
N SER A 52 -8.79 -0.99 -11.42
CA SER A 52 -7.43 -1.13 -10.91
C SER A 52 -7.27 -0.35 -9.60
N ALA A 53 -7.11 -1.09 -8.51
CA ALA A 53 -6.99 -0.46 -7.21
C ALA A 53 -5.60 0.20 -7.04
N LYS A 54 -5.56 1.40 -6.46
CA LYS A 54 -4.41 2.28 -6.39
C LYS A 54 -3.96 2.49 -4.94
N ILE A 55 -2.66 2.66 -4.73
CA ILE A 55 -2.09 3.14 -3.46
C ILE A 55 -1.45 4.51 -3.68
N ASP A 56 -1.18 5.22 -2.59
CA ASP A 56 -0.54 6.53 -2.60
C ASP A 56 0.87 6.44 -3.18
N PRO A 57 1.18 7.11 -4.30
CA PRO A 57 2.52 7.09 -4.87
C PRO A 57 3.58 7.66 -3.92
N ALA A 58 3.22 8.48 -2.93
CA ALA A 58 4.16 9.03 -1.96
C ALA A 58 4.78 7.96 -1.04
N VAL A 59 4.19 6.76 -0.95
CA VAL A 59 4.79 5.66 -0.18
C VAL A 59 5.85 4.90 -0.96
N LEU A 60 5.96 5.16 -2.28
CA LEU A 60 6.91 4.48 -3.15
C LEU A 60 8.24 5.21 -3.15
N ASP A 61 9.32 4.47 -2.92
CA ASP A 61 10.68 5.02 -2.83
C ASP A 61 11.67 4.14 -3.57
N SER A 62 12.44 4.76 -4.48
CA SER A 62 13.42 4.03 -5.25
C SER A 62 14.58 3.47 -4.46
N ASP A 63 14.90 4.13 -3.36
CA ASP A 63 16.03 3.85 -2.51
C ASP A 63 15.56 3.30 -1.15
N GLY A 64 14.26 3.00 -1.04
CA GLY A 64 13.63 2.51 0.17
C GLY A 64 14.27 1.21 0.68
N PRO A 65 14.43 1.03 2.01
CA PRO A 65 14.99 -0.20 2.55
C PRO A 65 14.00 -1.37 2.42
N PRO A 66 14.48 -2.63 2.50
CA PRO A 66 13.58 -3.77 2.64
C PRO A 66 12.82 -3.71 3.97
N GLY A 67 11.72 -4.43 4.06
CA GLY A 67 10.88 -4.41 5.26
C GLY A 67 9.78 -5.46 5.27
N TRP A 68 8.81 -5.22 6.15
CA TRP A 68 7.63 -6.07 6.35
C TRP A 68 6.34 -5.29 6.14
N LEU A 69 5.34 -5.97 5.60
CA LEU A 69 4.02 -5.42 5.27
C LEU A 69 2.93 -6.22 5.96
N SER A 70 1.98 -5.51 6.54
CA SER A 70 0.62 -6.00 6.70
C SER A 70 -0.17 -5.60 5.45
N LEU A 71 -0.49 -6.61 4.63
CA LEU A 71 -1.32 -6.49 3.44
C LEU A 71 -2.74 -6.91 3.80
N SER A 72 -3.63 -5.93 4.00
CA SER A 72 -5.02 -6.18 4.38
C SER A 72 -5.95 -5.84 3.22
N TRP A 73 -6.27 -6.82 2.37
CA TRP A 73 -7.16 -6.63 1.23
C TRP A 73 -7.77 -7.93 0.71
N THR A 74 -8.69 -7.81 -0.24
CA THR A 74 -9.26 -8.91 -1.02
C THR A 74 -9.60 -8.44 -2.43
N ASP A 75 -9.73 -9.36 -3.39
CA ASP A 75 -9.94 -9.02 -4.79
C ASP A 75 -11.41 -8.68 -5.12
N GLY A 76 -12.35 -8.98 -4.22
CA GLY A 76 -13.79 -8.80 -4.48
C GLY A 76 -14.53 -7.83 -3.55
N ALA A 77 -14.09 -7.68 -2.30
CA ALA A 77 -14.80 -6.83 -1.34
C ALA A 77 -14.23 -5.41 -1.32
N VAL A 78 -15.13 -4.44 -1.31
CA VAL A 78 -14.84 -3.02 -1.13
C VAL A 78 -15.76 -2.45 -0.04
N LEU A 79 -15.32 -1.38 0.59
CA LEU A 79 -16.10 -0.61 1.55
C LEU A 79 -16.15 0.85 1.10
N PRO A 80 -17.26 1.58 1.32
CA PRO A 80 -17.24 3.03 1.20
C PRO A 80 -16.13 3.62 2.09
N PHE A 81 -15.38 4.58 1.58
CA PHE A 81 -14.26 5.15 2.31
C PHE A 81 -14.70 5.99 3.52
N ASP A 82 -15.95 6.50 3.50
CA ASP A 82 -16.61 7.21 4.60
C ASP A 82 -17.24 6.28 5.65
N ASP A 83 -17.20 4.96 5.44
CA ASP A 83 -17.68 3.99 6.41
C ASP A 83 -17.01 4.19 7.78
N VAL A 84 -17.82 4.08 8.84
CA VAL A 84 -17.36 4.34 10.22
C VAL A 84 -16.26 3.37 10.67
N ALA A 85 -16.25 2.15 10.17
CA ALA A 85 -15.22 1.16 10.45
C ALA A 85 -13.92 1.50 9.72
N VAL A 86 -14.00 2.02 8.49
CA VAL A 86 -12.84 2.54 7.74
C VAL A 86 -12.23 3.74 8.49
N SER A 87 -13.05 4.73 8.82
CA SER A 87 -12.63 5.89 9.62
C SER A 87 -12.02 5.48 10.98
N GLY A 88 -12.59 4.46 11.62
CA GLY A 88 -12.09 3.89 12.87
C GLY A 88 -10.71 3.25 12.71
N ALA A 89 -10.51 2.46 11.66
CA ALA A 89 -9.23 1.81 11.36
C ALA A 89 -8.14 2.84 11.07
N VAL A 90 -8.47 3.88 10.28
CA VAL A 90 -7.58 5.02 10.00
C VAL A 90 -7.15 5.71 11.29
N ARG A 91 -8.08 6.15 12.13
CA ARG A 91 -7.77 6.84 13.39
C ARG A 91 -6.96 5.94 14.34
N ALA A 92 -7.23 4.64 14.37
CA ALA A 92 -6.45 3.70 15.16
C ALA A 92 -5.00 3.59 14.65
N ARG A 93 -4.80 3.56 13.32
CA ARG A 93 -3.47 3.50 12.72
C ARG A 93 -2.67 4.76 13.00
N LEU A 94 -3.27 5.93 12.81
CA LEU A 94 -2.62 7.23 13.07
C LEU A 94 -2.15 7.37 14.53
N ARG A 95 -2.92 6.82 15.49
CA ARG A 95 -2.53 6.83 16.91
C ARG A 95 -1.43 5.84 17.26
N SER A 96 -1.18 4.83 16.42
CA SER A 96 -0.29 3.72 16.78
C SER A 96 1.20 4.03 16.62
N GLY A 97 1.61 5.02 15.82
CA GLY A 97 3.00 5.54 15.76
C GLY A 97 4.10 4.60 15.24
N HIS A 98 3.84 3.32 15.02
CA HIS A 98 4.87 2.31 14.73
C HIS A 98 5.14 2.07 13.23
N ALA A 99 4.40 2.71 12.31
CA ALA A 99 4.54 2.43 10.88
C ALA A 99 5.58 3.35 10.26
N ALA A 100 6.44 2.80 9.41
CA ALA A 100 7.28 3.61 8.52
C ALA A 100 6.41 4.30 7.46
N PHE A 101 5.43 3.56 6.93
CA PHE A 101 4.48 4.07 5.95
C PHE A 101 3.15 3.33 6.05
N MET A 102 2.13 3.96 5.48
CA MET A 102 0.83 3.35 5.29
C MET A 102 0.13 4.00 4.09
N SER A 103 -0.58 3.17 3.33
CA SER A 103 -1.49 3.62 2.28
C SER A 103 -2.76 2.78 2.29
N THR A 104 -3.90 3.42 2.15
CA THR A 104 -5.10 2.72 1.70
C THR A 104 -4.95 2.33 0.23
N ARG A 105 -5.57 1.21 -0.13
CA ARG A 105 -5.78 0.77 -1.49
C ARG A 105 -7.20 1.17 -1.89
N THR A 106 -7.37 2.06 -2.87
CA THR A 106 -8.70 2.51 -3.31
C THR A 106 -9.02 1.97 -4.70
N ARG A 107 -10.27 1.55 -4.93
CA ARG A 107 -10.82 1.28 -6.26
C ARG A 107 -11.72 2.46 -6.59
N GLY A 108 -11.44 3.17 -7.68
CA GLY A 108 -11.98 4.52 -7.87
C GLY A 108 -11.52 5.49 -6.77
N ASP A 109 -12.35 6.52 -6.53
CA ASP A 109 -12.00 7.63 -5.64
C ASP A 109 -12.54 7.45 -4.21
N ASP A 110 -13.65 6.73 -4.04
CA ASP A 110 -14.45 6.69 -2.81
C ASP A 110 -14.63 5.28 -2.21
N THR A 111 -14.04 4.25 -2.82
CA THR A 111 -14.09 2.87 -2.31
C THR A 111 -12.74 2.39 -1.80
N LEU A 112 -12.72 1.94 -0.55
CA LEU A 112 -11.61 1.22 0.06
C LEU A 112 -11.61 -0.23 -0.42
N ALA A 113 -10.53 -0.65 -1.07
CA ALA A 113 -10.26 -2.03 -1.50
C ALA A 113 -9.12 -2.68 -0.69
N GLY A 114 -8.74 -2.07 0.43
CA GLY A 114 -7.73 -2.59 1.36
C GLY A 114 -6.76 -1.54 1.89
N ALA A 115 -5.68 -2.00 2.51
CA ALA A 115 -4.58 -1.15 2.95
C ALA A 115 -3.25 -1.93 3.01
N VAL A 116 -2.17 -1.16 2.95
CA VAL A 116 -0.80 -1.61 3.16
C VAL A 116 -0.21 -0.80 4.30
N THR A 117 0.28 -1.48 5.33
CA THR A 117 1.02 -0.87 6.44
C THR A 117 2.41 -1.48 6.50
N GLY A 118 3.45 -0.67 6.55
CA GLY A 118 4.83 -1.15 6.51
C GLY A 118 5.70 -0.75 7.70
N VAL A 119 6.67 -1.59 8.01
CA VAL A 119 7.77 -1.35 8.96
C VAL A 119 9.10 -1.75 8.32
N THR A 120 10.16 -1.03 8.67
CA THR A 120 11.51 -1.23 8.12
C THR A 120 12.52 -1.44 9.25
N GLY A 121 13.70 -1.98 8.93
CA GLY A 121 14.81 -2.10 9.89
C GLY A 121 14.53 -3.03 11.08
N CYS A 122 13.64 -4.01 10.95
CA CYS A 122 13.26 -4.94 12.02
C CYS A 122 13.34 -6.41 11.59
N THR A 123 13.44 -7.31 12.56
CA THR A 123 13.40 -8.77 12.34
C THR A 123 11.97 -9.26 12.07
N ALA A 124 11.82 -10.51 11.62
CA ALA A 124 10.51 -11.12 11.40
C ALA A 124 9.65 -11.14 12.69
N GLU A 125 10.26 -11.47 13.83
CA GLU A 125 9.59 -11.52 15.13
C GLU A 125 9.11 -10.13 15.57
N GLN A 126 9.95 -9.12 15.36
CA GLN A 126 9.58 -7.73 15.65
C GLN A 126 8.46 -7.26 14.73
N ALA A 127 8.53 -7.58 13.43
CA ALA A 127 7.49 -7.25 12.47
C ALA A 127 6.15 -7.88 12.85
N VAL A 128 6.14 -9.15 13.27
CA VAL A 128 4.93 -9.82 13.79
C VAL A 128 4.32 -9.01 14.93
N VAL A 129 5.12 -8.57 15.91
CA VAL A 129 4.62 -7.78 17.04
C VAL A 129 4.09 -6.41 16.58
N LEU A 130 4.86 -5.68 15.76
CA LEU A 130 4.53 -4.33 15.32
C LEU A 130 3.30 -4.26 14.40
N LEU A 131 3.06 -5.33 13.62
CA LEU A 131 1.98 -5.41 12.65
C LEU A 131 0.82 -6.33 13.10
N ARG A 132 0.93 -6.99 14.27
CA ARG A 132 -0.11 -7.91 14.80
C ARG A 132 -1.47 -7.25 14.89
N ASP A 133 -1.49 -6.01 15.33
CA ASP A 133 -2.70 -5.27 15.67
C ASP A 133 -3.03 -4.21 14.59
N ASP A 134 -2.62 -4.45 13.33
CA ASP A 134 -3.03 -3.61 12.20
C ASP A 134 -4.57 -3.47 12.17
N PRO A 135 -5.11 -2.24 12.33
CA PRO A 135 -6.55 -2.02 12.36
C PRO A 135 -7.28 -2.47 11.09
N PHE A 136 -6.63 -2.47 9.93
CA PHE A 136 -7.24 -2.87 8.66
C PHE A 136 -7.45 -4.38 8.54
N ALA A 137 -6.75 -5.18 9.37
CA ALA A 137 -6.95 -6.62 9.45
C ALA A 137 -8.33 -7.00 10.02
N ARG A 138 -9.07 -6.03 10.59
CA ARG A 138 -10.46 -6.20 11.03
C ARG A 138 -11.48 -6.00 9.89
N LEU A 139 -11.06 -5.32 8.81
CA LEU A 139 -11.89 -5.01 7.66
C LEU A 139 -11.68 -6.01 6.53
N PHE A 140 -10.43 -6.46 6.35
CA PHE A 140 -10.04 -7.37 5.28
C PHE A 140 -9.13 -8.49 5.78
N PRO A 141 -9.09 -9.65 5.09
CA PRO A 141 -8.07 -10.65 5.32
C PRO A 141 -6.66 -10.04 5.24
N ARG A 142 -5.83 -10.38 6.21
CA ARG A 142 -4.44 -9.90 6.28
C ARG A 142 -3.45 -10.99 5.90
N ARG A 143 -2.42 -10.60 5.14
CA ARG A 143 -1.16 -11.34 5.00
C ARG A 143 0.00 -10.52 5.56
N LEU A 144 0.88 -11.17 6.31
CA LEU A 144 2.15 -10.59 6.77
C LEU A 144 3.26 -11.11 5.87
N VAL A 145 3.91 -10.22 5.14
CA VAL A 145 4.93 -10.58 4.14
C VAL A 145 6.12 -9.63 4.24
N SER A 146 7.31 -10.09 3.85
CA SER A 146 8.45 -9.21 3.62
C SER A 146 8.56 -8.80 2.15
N TYR A 147 9.23 -7.67 1.92
CA TYR A 147 9.54 -7.14 0.61
C TYR A 147 11.01 -6.72 0.53
N GLY A 148 11.57 -6.78 -0.66
CA GLY A 148 12.94 -6.36 -0.96
C GLY A 148 13.12 -4.84 -1.02
N PRO A 149 14.37 -4.35 -1.16
CA PRO A 149 14.68 -2.93 -1.24
C PRO A 149 14.09 -2.27 -2.48
N GLY A 150 14.02 -0.94 -2.44
CA GLY A 150 13.58 -0.07 -3.52
C GLY A 150 12.13 -0.37 -3.89
N ILE A 151 11.22 -0.27 -2.93
CA ILE A 151 9.79 -0.39 -3.19
C ILE A 151 9.06 0.67 -2.40
N PHE A 152 9.20 0.62 -1.08
CA PHE A 152 8.52 1.51 -0.16
C PHE A 152 9.51 2.35 0.65
N GLY A 153 9.14 3.60 0.87
CA GLY A 153 9.83 4.53 1.76
C GLY A 153 8.89 5.07 2.83
N PRO A 154 9.43 5.82 3.80
CA PRO A 154 8.61 6.42 4.85
C PRO A 154 7.62 7.44 4.27
N ASN A 155 6.42 7.53 4.85
CA ASN A 155 5.48 8.60 4.49
C ASN A 155 6.12 9.95 4.86
N PRO A 156 6.28 10.90 3.92
CA PRO A 156 6.67 12.24 4.30
C PRO A 156 5.60 12.83 5.23
N PRO A 157 5.96 13.58 6.29
CA PRO A 157 4.99 14.29 7.11
C PRO A 157 4.17 15.24 6.22
N PRO A 158 2.84 15.36 6.42
CA PRO A 158 2.03 16.31 5.68
C PRO A 158 2.53 17.73 5.96
N ALA A 159 2.41 18.61 4.97
CA ALA A 159 2.62 20.03 5.19
C ALA A 159 1.45 20.60 6.02
N GLY A 160 1.58 20.60 7.35
CA GLY A 160 0.63 21.21 8.28
C GLY A 160 -0.64 20.38 8.55
N PRO A 161 -1.72 21.00 9.09
CA PRO A 161 -2.96 20.29 9.40
C PRO A 161 -3.60 19.74 8.12
N ALA A 162 -3.46 18.44 7.90
CA ALA A 162 -4.02 17.76 6.74
C ALA A 162 -5.46 17.30 7.00
N THR A 163 -6.33 17.59 6.05
CA THR A 163 -7.63 16.91 5.95
C THR A 163 -7.44 15.66 5.11
N GLN A 164 -7.87 14.50 5.60
CA GLN A 164 -7.95 13.29 4.80
C GLN A 164 -8.93 13.55 3.64
N ARG A 165 -8.43 13.59 2.42
CA ARG A 165 -9.25 13.63 1.20
C ARG A 165 -9.33 12.23 0.60
N TYR A 166 -10.41 11.98 -0.12
CA TYR A 166 -10.62 10.76 -0.89
C TYR A 166 -9.54 10.56 -1.96
N GLY A 167 -9.36 9.33 -2.42
CA GLY A 167 -8.41 8.97 -3.47
C GLY A 167 -7.00 8.64 -2.98
N ALA A 168 -6.39 7.67 -3.66
CA ALA A 168 -5.05 7.18 -3.39
C ALA A 168 -3.96 8.28 -3.45
N ALA A 169 -4.11 9.30 -4.30
CA ALA A 169 -3.12 10.37 -4.47
C ALA A 169 -3.23 11.52 -3.43
N THR A 170 -3.99 11.32 -2.35
CA THR A 170 -4.08 12.33 -1.29
C THR A 170 -3.08 12.01 -0.18
N PRO A 171 -2.17 12.94 0.15
CA PRO A 171 -1.18 12.71 1.19
C PRO A 171 -1.85 12.41 2.53
N TRP A 172 -1.44 11.30 3.12
CA TRP A 172 -1.89 10.89 4.45
C TRP A 172 -1.43 11.87 5.53
N PRO A 173 -2.24 12.15 6.55
CA PRO A 173 -1.74 12.77 7.77
C PRO A 173 -0.75 11.80 8.42
N SER A 174 0.53 12.15 8.48
CA SER A 174 1.62 11.31 9.00
C SER A 174 2.47 12.02 10.07
N ASP A 175 2.03 13.19 10.56
CA ASP A 175 2.65 13.90 11.69
C ASP A 175 1.90 13.63 13.01
N ARG A 176 2.54 13.99 14.13
CA ARG A 176 2.01 13.89 15.49
C ARG A 176 0.78 14.78 15.63
N PHE A 177 -0.31 14.20 16.14
CA PHE A 177 -1.31 14.95 16.91
C PHE A 177 -0.75 15.26 18.30
#